data_AF-A0A2M8RV58-F1
#
_entry.id   AF-A0A2M8RV58-F1
#
_cell.length_a   1.000
_cell.length_b   1.000
_cell.length_c   1.000
_cell.angle_alpha   90.00
_cell.angle_beta   90.00
_cell.angle_gamma   90.00
#
_symmetry.space_group_name_H-M   'P 1'
#
loop_
_entity.id
_entity.type
_entity.pdbx_description
1 polymer ?
#
loop_
_entity_poly.entity_id
_entity_poly.type
_entity_poly.pdbx_seq_one_letter_code
_entity_poly.pdbx_strand_id
1 'polypeptide(L)'
;MKTQHHFGKLIVIALSVFTFSVSVSATEQEQLTQAMKQLDAAKLSLKRALKEASTSPKTREYFDYAAAERDINTIKAGINQYINPSRAIPRDPKAMRTLTEDYSKQRTTK
;
A
#
# COMPACT_ATOMS: atom_id res chain seq x y z
N MET A 1 17.41 -28.44 -34.29
CA MET A 1 16.02 -27.99 -34.08
C MET A 1 15.78 -27.91 -32.58
N LYS A 2 15.91 -26.72 -31.97
CA LYS A 2 15.71 -26.53 -30.53
C LYS A 2 14.42 -25.75 -30.31
N THR A 3 13.42 -26.46 -29.82
CA THR A 3 12.07 -25.99 -29.52
C THR A 3 12.04 -25.13 -28.26
N GLN A 4 11.05 -24.24 -28.24
CA GLN A 4 10.98 -23.03 -27.46
C GLN A 4 10.72 -23.22 -25.96
N HIS A 5 11.45 -22.42 -25.16
CA HIS A 5 11.13 -22.14 -23.77
C HIS A 5 10.11 -21.00 -23.67
N HIS A 6 8.83 -21.27 -23.98
CA HIS A 6 7.71 -20.38 -23.60
C HIS A 6 6.89 -20.92 -22.42
N PHE A 7 7.20 -22.12 -21.92
CA PHE A 7 6.47 -22.73 -20.79
C PHE A 7 6.62 -21.98 -19.46
N GLY A 8 7.66 -21.16 -19.28
CA GLY A 8 7.89 -20.41 -18.03
C GLY A 8 7.20 -19.04 -17.95
N LYS A 9 6.80 -18.43 -19.07
CA LYS A 9 6.30 -17.05 -19.11
C LYS A 9 4.79 -16.92 -18.88
N LEU A 10 4.03 -18.00 -19.05
CA LEU A 10 2.58 -18.00 -18.84
C LEU A 10 2.18 -18.31 -17.39
N ILE A 11 3.03 -18.98 -16.60
CA ILE A 11 2.71 -19.36 -15.21
C ILE A 11 2.81 -18.17 -14.24
N VAL A 12 3.70 -17.19 -14.52
CA VAL A 12 3.89 -16.04 -13.62
C VAL A 12 2.75 -15.01 -13.73
N ILE A 13 2.09 -14.92 -14.89
CA ILE A 13 0.94 -14.01 -15.09
C ILE A 13 -0.36 -14.63 -14.52
N ALA A 14 -0.50 -15.96 -14.55
CA ALA A 14 -1.69 -16.63 -14.02
C ALA A 14 -1.76 -16.61 -12.47
N LEU A 15 -0.62 -16.54 -11.77
CA LEU A 15 -0.62 -16.62 -10.30
C LEU A 15 -0.79 -15.27 -9.58
N SER A 16 -0.75 -14.12 -10.28
CA SER A 16 -0.99 -12.82 -9.63
C SER A 16 -2.47 -12.41 -9.59
N VAL A 17 -3.36 -13.09 -10.33
CA VAL A 17 -4.78 -12.70 -10.44
C VAL A 17 -5.64 -13.32 -9.31
N PHE A 18 -5.14 -14.28 -8.53
CA PHE A 18 -5.95 -15.02 -7.54
C PHE A 18 -5.78 -14.57 -6.07
N THR A 19 -5.52 -13.29 -5.78
CA THR A 19 -5.61 -12.80 -4.39
C THR A 19 -6.32 -11.45 -4.22
N PHE A 20 -7.15 -11.07 -5.19
CA PHE A 20 -8.23 -10.10 -4.97
C PHE A 20 -9.50 -10.83 -4.46
N SER A 21 -9.33 -11.80 -3.57
CA SER A 21 -10.46 -12.40 -2.87
C SER A 21 -10.94 -11.42 -1.81
N VAL A 22 -12.03 -10.73 -2.15
CA VAL A 22 -12.80 -9.83 -1.30
C VAL A 22 -13.05 -10.48 0.05
N SER A 23 -12.43 -9.96 1.09
CA SER A 23 -12.71 -10.31 2.48
C SER A 23 -14.05 -9.72 2.87
N VAL A 24 -15.10 -10.55 2.85
CA VAL A 24 -16.49 -10.23 3.20
C VAL A 24 -16.67 -9.67 4.63
N SER A 25 -15.62 -9.61 5.46
CA SER A 25 -15.67 -8.99 6.79
C SER A 25 -14.33 -8.42 7.30
N ALA A 26 -13.43 -7.95 6.43
CA ALA A 26 -12.22 -7.27 6.89
C ALA A 26 -12.50 -5.80 7.27
N THR A 27 -11.93 -5.37 8.39
CA THR A 27 -11.92 -3.95 8.78
C THR A 27 -11.16 -3.12 7.74
N GLU A 28 -11.47 -1.82 7.62
CA GLU A 28 -10.76 -0.90 6.72
C GLU A 28 -9.24 -0.97 6.94
N GLN A 29 -8.81 -1.04 8.20
CA GLN A 29 -7.41 -1.17 8.60
C GLN A 29 -6.74 -2.42 8.03
N GLU A 30 -7.43 -3.56 8.06
CA GLU A 30 -6.92 -4.82 7.50
C GLU A 30 -6.84 -4.77 5.98
N GLN A 31 -7.83 -4.16 5.32
CA GLN A 31 -7.83 -3.96 3.87
C GLN A 31 -6.67 -3.06 3.43
N LEU A 32 -6.42 -1.95 4.12
CA LEU A 32 -5.29 -1.07 3.84
C LEU A 32 -3.94 -1.72 4.13
N THR A 33 -3.86 -2.54 5.18
CA THR A 33 -2.65 -3.34 5.47
C THR A 33 -2.40 -4.37 4.35
N GLN A 34 -3.45 -5.00 3.83
CA GLN A 34 -3.35 -5.89 2.68
C GLN A 34 -2.90 -5.14 1.42
N ALA A 35 -3.46 -3.96 1.16
CA ALA A 35 -3.05 -3.11 0.04
C ALA A 35 -1.55 -2.76 0.11
N MET A 36 -1.01 -2.45 1.30
CA MET A 36 0.43 -2.23 1.48
C MET A 36 1.26 -3.45 1.09
N LYS A 37 0.84 -4.67 1.48
CA LYS A 37 1.53 -5.92 1.10
C LYS A 37 1.49 -6.15 -0.41
N GLN A 38 0.36 -5.86 -1.05
CA GLN A 38 0.21 -5.95 -2.50
C GLN A 38 1.12 -4.94 -3.23
N LEU A 39 1.24 -3.71 -2.72
CA LEU A 39 2.15 -2.70 -3.23
C LEU A 39 3.63 -3.12 -3.10
N ASP A 40 3.99 -3.81 -2.02
CA ASP A 40 5.32 -4.41 -1.86
C ASP A 40 5.59 -5.54 -2.85
N ALA A 41 4.62 -6.43 -3.06
CA ALA A 41 4.71 -7.47 -4.07
C ALA A 41 4.82 -6.88 -5.49
N ALA A 42 4.07 -5.82 -5.79
CA ALA A 42 4.15 -5.09 -7.06
C ALA A 42 5.54 -4.49 -7.27
N LYS A 43 6.10 -3.82 -6.25
CA LYS A 43 7.47 -3.26 -6.30
C LYS A 43 8.52 -4.34 -6.57
N LEU A 44 8.40 -5.51 -5.93
CA LEU A 44 9.29 -6.65 -6.19
C LEU A 44 9.12 -7.18 -7.63
N SER A 45 7.91 -7.20 -8.16
CA SER A 45 7.64 -7.56 -9.56
C SER A 45 8.32 -6.60 -10.53
N LEU A 46 8.21 -5.28 -10.30
CA LEU A 46 8.86 -4.25 -11.11
C LEU A 46 10.38 -4.41 -11.13
N LYS A 47 11.01 -4.73 -9.98
CA LYS A 47 12.45 -4.99 -9.92
C LYS A 47 12.88 -6.20 -10.74
N ARG A 48 12.07 -7.27 -10.74
CA ARG A 48 12.32 -8.46 -11.57
C ARG A 48 12.19 -8.12 -13.06
N ALA A 49 11.13 -7.41 -13.43
CA ALA A 49 10.92 -6.95 -14.81
C ALA A 49 12.06 -6.02 -15.29
N LEU A 50 12.55 -5.11 -14.44
CA LEU A 50 13.73 -4.28 -14.75
C LEU A 50 14.98 -5.12 -15.01
N LYS A 51 15.23 -6.16 -14.20
CA LYS A 51 16.35 -7.08 -14.40
C LYS A 51 16.24 -7.82 -15.73
N GLU A 52 15.06 -8.28 -16.10
CA GLU A 52 14.81 -8.94 -17.38
C GLU A 52 14.97 -7.97 -18.57
N ALA A 53 14.45 -6.75 -18.44
CA ALA A 53 14.58 -5.70 -19.45
C ALA A 53 16.05 -5.33 -19.70
N SER A 54 16.88 -5.35 -18.65
CA SER A 54 18.33 -5.07 -18.75
C SER A 54 19.10 -6.12 -19.56
N THR A 55 18.53 -7.31 -19.75
CA THR A 55 19.11 -8.40 -20.57
C THR A 55 18.52 -8.48 -21.98
N SER A 56 17.49 -7.67 -22.27
CA SER A 56 16.78 -7.68 -23.54
C SER A 56 17.39 -6.67 -24.53
N PRO A 57 17.24 -6.88 -25.86
CA PRO A 57 17.64 -5.89 -26.85
C PRO A 57 16.96 -4.54 -26.59
N LYS A 58 17.72 -3.44 -26.69
CA LYS A 58 17.19 -2.09 -26.44
C LYS A 58 16.12 -1.75 -27.48
N THR A 59 14.90 -1.50 -27.00
CA THR A 59 13.79 -0.94 -27.78
C THR A 59 13.75 0.57 -27.63
N ARG A 60 13.15 1.28 -28.59
CA ARG A 60 12.99 2.75 -28.54
C ARG A 60 12.06 3.18 -27.41
N GLU A 61 11.00 2.40 -27.19
CA GLU A 61 10.09 2.54 -26.05
C GLU A 61 10.66 1.78 -24.85
N TYR A 62 10.68 2.41 -23.69
CA TYR A 62 11.08 1.79 -22.42
C TYR A 62 10.09 2.16 -21.31
N PHE A 63 9.92 1.24 -20.37
CA PHE A 63 9.12 1.50 -19.17
C PHE A 63 9.95 2.24 -18.13
N ASP A 64 9.46 3.37 -17.60
CA ASP A 64 10.13 4.10 -16.52
C ASP A 64 9.84 3.44 -15.16
N TYR A 65 10.67 2.45 -14.82
CA TYR A 65 10.61 1.74 -13.55
C TYR A 65 10.81 2.67 -12.34
N ALA A 66 11.61 3.74 -12.48
CA ALA A 66 11.87 4.66 -11.39
C ALA A 66 10.64 5.52 -11.07
N ALA A 67 9.90 5.96 -12.09
CA ALA A 67 8.61 6.62 -11.91
C ALA A 67 7.61 5.71 -11.20
N ALA A 68 7.43 4.48 -11.68
CA ALA A 68 6.51 3.52 -11.06
C ALA A 68 6.87 3.21 -9.59
N GLU A 69 8.17 3.07 -9.26
CA GLU A 69 8.59 2.89 -7.86
C GLU A 69 8.30 4.11 -6.99
N ARG A 70 8.45 5.34 -7.52
CA ARG A 70 8.10 6.58 -6.79
C ARG A 70 6.60 6.64 -6.48
N ASP A 71 5.76 6.30 -7.45
CA ASP A 71 4.31 6.33 -7.28
C ASP A 71 3.86 5.31 -6.23
N ILE A 72 4.39 4.09 -6.27
CA ILE A 72 4.13 3.07 -5.24
C ILE A 72 4.53 3.60 -3.85
N ASN A 73 5.70 4.20 -3.71
CA ASN A 73 6.14 4.74 -2.42
C ASN A 73 5.23 5.87 -1.93
N THR A 74 4.75 6.72 -2.83
CA THR A 74 3.83 7.81 -2.52
C THR A 74 2.50 7.28 -1.99
N ILE A 75 1.93 6.26 -2.64
CA ILE A 75 0.69 5.61 -2.17
C ILE A 75 0.91 4.97 -0.80
N LYS A 76 2.02 4.23 -0.63
CA LYS A 76 2.35 3.60 0.66
C LYS A 76 2.51 4.63 1.79
N ALA A 77 3.11 5.80 1.50
CA ALA A 77 3.25 6.87 2.48
C ALA A 77 1.88 7.43 2.90
N GLY A 78 0.97 7.66 1.94
CA GLY A 78 -0.39 8.10 2.24
C GLY A 78 -1.17 7.11 3.11
N ILE A 79 -1.11 5.81 2.78
CA ILE A 79 -1.73 4.76 3.60
C ILE A 79 -1.11 4.73 5.00
N ASN A 80 0.22 4.76 5.11
CA ASN A 80 0.92 4.76 6.40
C ASN A 80 0.54 5.93 7.30
N GLN A 81 0.39 7.12 6.72
CA GLN A 81 -0.03 8.32 7.44
C GLN A 81 -1.47 8.20 7.95
N TYR A 82 -2.35 7.62 7.14
CA TYR A 82 -3.75 7.42 7.51
C TYR A 82 -3.92 6.39 8.63
N ILE A 83 -3.24 5.24 8.53
CA ILE A 83 -3.36 4.16 9.52
C ILE A 83 -2.58 4.44 10.82
N ASN A 84 -1.55 5.30 10.74
CA ASN A 84 -0.81 5.80 11.89
C ASN A 84 -1.01 7.31 12.00
N PRO A 85 -2.25 7.79 12.28
CA PRO A 85 -2.46 9.21 12.47
C PRO A 85 -1.53 9.63 13.59
N SER A 86 -0.69 10.64 13.32
CA SER A 86 0.27 11.16 14.30
C SER A 86 -0.45 11.36 15.63
N ARG A 87 -0.16 10.50 16.62
CA ARG A 87 -0.64 10.66 17.98
C ARG A 87 0.18 11.77 18.64
N ALA A 88 0.07 12.99 18.13
CA ALA A 88 0.26 14.18 18.93
C ALA A 88 -0.91 14.29 19.91
N ILE A 89 -1.01 13.32 20.82
CA ILE A 89 -1.78 13.46 22.04
C ILE A 89 -1.01 14.50 22.86
N PRO A 90 -1.61 15.65 23.22
CA PRO A 90 -1.00 16.53 24.20
C PRO A 90 -0.72 15.67 25.45
N ARG A 91 0.57 15.53 25.82
CA ARG A 91 0.99 14.78 27.02
C ARG A 91 0.35 15.32 28.30
N ASP A 92 -0.29 16.48 28.22
CA ASP A 92 -1.02 17.05 29.31
C ASP A 92 -2.44 17.50 28.91
N PRO A 93 -3.46 16.64 29.03
CA PRO A 93 -4.85 17.06 28.96
C PRO A 93 -5.25 18.03 30.10
N LYS A 94 -4.40 18.26 31.13
CA LYS A 94 -4.62 19.31 32.14
C LYS A 94 -4.06 20.67 31.72
N ALA A 95 -3.14 20.75 30.76
CA ALA A 95 -2.69 22.04 30.21
C ALA A 95 -3.80 22.74 29.40
N MET A 96 -4.83 22.00 28.95
CA MET A 96 -6.05 22.58 28.37
C MET A 96 -7.15 22.90 29.41
N ARG A 97 -6.99 22.51 30.68
CA ARG A 97 -7.96 22.81 31.75
C ARG A 97 -7.76 24.19 32.37
N THR A 98 -7.21 25.15 31.63
CA THR A 98 -7.20 26.57 32.00
C THR A 98 -8.33 27.34 31.31
N LEU A 99 -9.47 26.68 31.08
CA LEU A 99 -10.72 27.35 30.75
C LEU A 99 -11.61 27.29 31.99
N THR A 100 -11.98 28.47 32.49
CA THR A 100 -12.76 28.71 33.70
C THR A 100 -14.17 28.09 33.69
N GLU A 101 -14.62 27.57 32.55
CA GLU A 101 -15.99 27.14 32.32
C GLU A 101 -16.06 25.64 31.99
N ASP A 102 -16.91 24.91 32.72
CA ASP A 102 -17.22 23.50 32.47
C ASP A 102 -18.44 23.38 31.56
N TYR A 103 -18.22 23.09 30.28
CA TYR A 103 -19.28 22.92 29.29
C TYR A 103 -19.83 21.48 29.20
N SER A 104 -19.44 20.59 30.12
CA SER A 104 -19.93 19.21 30.10
C SER A 104 -21.34 19.11 30.70
N LYS A 105 -22.38 19.21 29.86
CA LYS A 105 -23.75 18.83 30.27
C LYS A 105 -24.04 17.38 29.88
N GLN A 106 -24.14 16.52 30.89
CA GLN A 106 -24.70 15.18 30.72
C GLN A 106 -26.23 15.26 30.65
N ARG A 107 -26.83 14.57 29.67
CA ARG A 107 -28.29 14.38 29.62
C ARG A 107 -28.68 13.41 30.75
N THR A 108 -29.37 13.92 31.76
CA THR A 108 -30.12 13.08 32.71
C THR A 108 -31.44 12.69 32.06
N THR A 109 -31.55 11.45 31.60
CA THR A 109 -32.86 10.85 31.31
C THR A 109 -33.55 10.56 32.64
N LYS A 110 -34.76 11.10 32.80
CA LYS A 110 -35.64 10.94 33.96
C LYS A 110 -36.34 9.58 33.93
#